data_AF-A0AAW0ICY7-F1
#
_entry.id   AF-A0AAW0ICY7-F1
#
_cell.length_a   1.000
_cell.length_b   1.000
_cell.length_c   1.000
_cell.angle_alpha   90.00
_cell.angle_beta   90.00
_cell.angle_gamma   90.00
#
_symmetry.space_group_name_H-M   'P 1'
#
loop_
_entity.id
_entity.type
_entity.pdbx_description
1 polymer ?
#
loop_
_entity_poly.entity_id
_entity_poly.type
_entity_poly.pdbx_seq_one_letter_code
_entity_poly.pdbx_strand_id
1 'polypeptide(L)' 'MVNPTVFFDIAADGEPLSRVSFKLFADKVPKTAENFRALSTGEKGFGYKGSSFHRIIPGFMCQGGDFTRHNGTGGRSI' A
#
# COMPACT_ATOMS: atom_id res chain seq x y z
N MET A 1 3.41 -20.51 9.34
CA MET A 1 3.40 -19.06 9.64
C MET A 1 2.09 -18.50 9.10
N VAL A 2 1.35 -17.68 9.85
CA VAL A 2 0.04 -17.17 9.42
C VAL A 2 0.24 -15.97 8.50
N ASN A 3 -0.42 -15.95 7.35
CA ASN A 3 -0.36 -14.84 6.41
C ASN A 3 -1.11 -13.61 6.97
N PRO A 4 -0.45 -12.44 7.09
CA PRO A 4 -1.08 -11.25 7.63
C PRO A 4 -2.09 -10.67 6.64
N THR A 5 -3.11 -10.00 7.19
CA THR A 5 -4.07 -9.21 6.42
C THR A 5 -3.92 -7.75 6.78
N VAL A 6 -3.85 -6.89 5.77
CA VAL A 6 -3.82 -5.42 5.90
C VAL A 6 -4.97 -4.83 5.10
N PHE A 7 -5.27 -3.54 5.29
CA PHE A 7 -6.33 -2.87 4.56
C PHE A 7 -5.94 -1.44 4.20
N PHE A 8 -6.57 -0.90 3.17
CA PHE A 8 -6.59 0.52 2.86
C PHE A 8 -8.03 1.03 2.86
N ASP A 9 -8.27 2.15 3.55
CA ASP A 9 -9.46 2.96 3.36
C ASP A 9 -9.17 3.97 2.26
N ILE A 10 -9.94 3.89 1.17
CA ILE A 10 -9.73 4.72 -0.02
C ILE A 10 -10.71 5.87 -0.02
N ALA A 11 -10.23 7.05 -0.38
CA ALA A 11 -11.03 8.24 -0.65
C ALA A 11 -10.68 8.81 -2.03
N ALA A 12 -11.66 9.45 -2.68
CA ALA A 12 -11.45 10.27 -3.87
C ALA A 12 -11.97 11.68 -3.60
N ASP A 13 -11.13 12.69 -3.83
CA ASP A 13 -11.42 14.10 -3.54
C ASP A 13 -11.92 14.36 -2.10
N GLY A 14 -11.39 13.58 -1.15
CA GLY A 14 -11.74 13.66 0.28
C GLY A 14 -12.96 12.82 0.67
N GLU A 15 -13.73 12.33 -0.30
CA GLU A 15 -14.92 11.52 -0.05
C GLU A 15 -14.56 10.03 0.10
N PRO A 16 -15.00 9.36 1.19
CA PRO A 16 -14.76 7.94 1.39
C PRO A 16 -15.39 7.09 0.27
N LEU A 17 -14.59 6.19 -0.32
CA LEU A 17 -15.05 5.26 -1.35
C LEU A 17 -15.33 3.87 -0.75
N SER A 18 -14.27 3.18 -0.32
CA SER A 18 -14.38 1.82 0.21
C SER A 18 -13.12 1.38 0.92
N ARG A 19 -13.23 0.28 1.67
CA ARG A 19 -12.10 -0.46 2.24
C ARG A 19 -11.69 -1.60 1.33
N VAL A 20 -10.40 -1.70 1.02
CA VAL A 20 -9.80 -2.84 0.33
C VAL A 20 -8.90 -3.60 1.29
N SER A 21 -9.12 -4.91 1.43
CA SER A 21 -8.33 -5.79 2.30
C SER A 21 -7.42 -6.70 1.49
N PHE A 22 -6.19 -6.89 1.93
CA PHE A 22 -5.15 -7.67 1.27
C PHE A 22 -4.60 -8.74 2.21
N LYS A 23 -4.64 -10.01 1.79
CA LYS A 23 -3.88 -11.08 2.44
C LYS A 23 -2.50 -11.15 1.80
N LEU A 24 -1.45 -11.04 2.60
CA LEU A 24 -0.07 -11.07 2.10
C LEU A 24 0.48 -12.50 2.20
N PHE A 25 1.06 -13.02 1.11
CA PHE A 25 1.64 -14.36 1.07
C PHE A 25 3.00 -14.45 1.77
N ALA A 26 3.02 -14.20 3.08
CA ALA A 26 4.23 -14.25 3.92
C ALA A 26 4.84 -15.66 3.97
N ASP A 27 4.03 -16.70 3.78
CA ASP A 27 4.47 -18.08 3.63
C ASP A 27 5.30 -18.33 2.35
N LYS A 28 5.17 -17.46 1.33
CA LYS A 28 5.91 -17.55 0.06
C LYS A 28 7.03 -16.52 -0.03
N VAL A 29 6.73 -15.27 0.32
CA VAL A 29 7.62 -14.11 0.14
C VAL A 29 7.74 -13.32 1.44
N PRO A 30 8.33 -13.90 2.51
CA PRO A 30 8.27 -13.33 3.86
C PRO A 30 8.83 -11.90 3.94
N LYS A 31 9.98 -11.61 3.29
CA LYS A 31 10.59 -10.27 3.29
C LYS A 31 9.71 -9.23 2.59
N THR A 32 9.14 -9.58 1.44
CA THR A 32 8.27 -8.68 0.67
C THR A 32 6.96 -8.41 1.39
N ALA A 33 6.35 -9.47 1.96
CA ALA A 33 5.13 -9.35 2.75
C ALA A 33 5.35 -8.48 3.99
N GLU A 34 6.48 -8.65 4.69
CA GLU A 34 6.80 -7.85 5.87
C GLU A 34 7.03 -6.37 5.53
N ASN A 35 7.72 -6.07 4.43
CA ASN A 35 7.85 -4.70 3.95
C ASN A 35 6.49 -4.05 3.70
N PHE A 36 5.59 -4.73 2.98
CA PHE A 36 4.27 -4.18 2.69
C PHE A 36 3.42 -4.03 3.96
N ARG A 37 3.49 -5.00 4.88
CA ARG A 37 2.80 -4.95 6.17
C ARG A 37 3.26 -3.76 7.00
N ALA A 38 4.56 -3.59 7.19
CA ALA A 38 5.12 -2.53 8.01
C ALA A 38 4.86 -1.13 7.42
N LEU A 39 4.90 -0.97 6.09
CA LEU A 39 4.48 0.27 5.43
C LEU A 39 2.97 0.53 5.54
N SER A 40 2.15 -0.53 5.65
CA SER A 40 0.71 -0.39 5.88
C SER A 40 0.39 0.04 7.31
N THR A 41 1.12 -0.46 8.31
CA THR A 41 0.94 -0.05 9.72
C THR A 41 1.57 1.30 10.03
N GLY A 42 2.60 1.70 9.28
CA GLY A 42 3.37 2.92 9.55
C GLY A 42 4.26 2.82 10.78
N GLU A 43 4.48 1.62 11.33
CA GLU A 43 5.20 1.41 12.60
C GLU A 43 6.67 1.85 12.58
N LYS A 44 7.24 2.04 11.39
CA LYS A 44 8.60 2.55 11.19
C LYS A 44 8.67 4.08 11.10
N GLY A 45 7.56 4.79 11.34
CA GLY A 45 7.46 6.24 11.27
C GLY A 45 7.18 6.79 9.86
N PHE A 46 6.97 5.91 8.88
CA PHE A 46 6.60 6.23 7.50
C PHE A 46 5.79 5.06 6.92
N GLY A 47 5.00 5.32 5.89
CA GLY A 47 4.15 4.30 5.31
C GLY A 47 3.17 4.84 4.27
N TYR A 48 2.18 4.03 3.92
CA TYR A 48 1.24 4.33 2.82
C TYR A 48 0.12 5.31 3.20
N LYS A 49 -0.10 5.58 4.49
CA LYS A 49 -1.17 6.49 4.94
C LYS A 49 -0.98 7.88 4.32
N GLY A 50 -1.99 8.37 3.61
CA GLY A 50 -1.96 9.67 2.93
C GLY A 50 -1.26 9.66 1.57
N SER A 51 -0.69 8.54 1.12
CA SER A 51 -0.21 8.39 -0.26
C SER A 51 -1.37 8.19 -1.24
N SER A 52 -1.16 8.55 -2.50
CA SER A 52 -2.15 8.45 -3.56
C SER A 52 -1.84 7.32 -4.55
N PHE A 53 -2.85 6.89 -5.29
CA PHE A 53 -2.65 6.13 -6.53
C PHE A 53 -2.31 7.12 -7.65
N HIS A 54 -1.02 7.26 -7.95
CA HIS A 54 -0.54 8.26 -8.91
C HIS A 54 -0.73 7.84 -10.38
N ARG A 55 -1.05 6.56 -10.64
CA ARG A 55 -1.30 6.07 -12.00
C ARG A 55 -2.38 4.99 -12.02
N ILE A 56 -3.47 5.26 -12.73
CA ILE A 56 -4.59 4.33 -12.90
C ILE A 56 -4.80 4.11 -14.40
N ILE A 57 -4.79 2.85 -14.83
CA ILE A 57 -5.08 2.46 -16.21
C ILE A 57 -6.29 1.54 -16.20
N PRO A 58 -7.45 1.99 -16.73
CA PRO A 58 -8.66 1.19 -16.83
C PRO A 58 -8.40 -0.13 -17.56
N GLY A 59 -8.93 -1.23 -17.03
CA GLY A 59 -8.73 -2.57 -17.58
C GLY A 59 -7.34 -3.17 -17.35
N PHE A 60 -6.46 -2.47 -16.63
CA PHE A 60 -5.11 -2.96 -16.33
C PHE A 60 -4.81 -2.96 -14.84
N MET A 61 -4.58 -1.79 -14.22
CA MET A 61 -4.15 -1.73 -12.81
C MET A 61 -4.22 -0.31 -12.21
N CYS A 62 -4.14 -0.28 -10.87
CA CYS A 62 -3.93 0.92 -10.06
C CYS A 62 -2.54 0.85 -9.39
N GLN A 63 -1.71 1.85 -9.62
CA GLN A 63 -0.34 1.96 -9.09
C GLN A 63 -0.25 3.07 -8.05
N GLY A 64 0.33 2.72 -6.91
CA GLY A 64 0.57 3.62 -5.77
C GLY A 64 1.90 3.28 -5.09
N GLY A 65 2.01 3.60 -3.80
CA GLY A 65 3.17 3.23 -2.97
C GLY A 65 4.33 4.23 -3.01
N ASP A 66 4.30 5.23 -3.88
CA ASP A 66 5.21 6.37 -3.82
C ASP A 66 4.70 7.42 -2.82
N PHE A 67 5.09 7.25 -1.56
CA PHE A 67 4.75 8.16 -0.46
C PHE A 67 5.81 9.27 -0.24
N THR A 68 6.82 9.39 -1.11
CA THR A 68 7.86 10.43 -0.97
C THR A 68 7.78 11.50 -2.05
N ARG A 69 7.43 11.12 -3.29
CA ARG A 69 7.31 12.05 -4.42
C ARG A 69 5.94 12.04 -5.08
N HIS A 70 5.09 11.07 -4.75
CA HIS A 70 3.70 10.97 -5.22
C HIS A 70 3.54 10.97 -6.74
N ASN A 71 4.57 10.56 -7.49
CA ASN A 71 4.59 10.61 -8.96
C ASN A 71 5.23 9.38 -9.63
N GLY A 72 5.62 8.38 -8.84
CA GLY A 72 6.21 7.14 -9.31
C GLY A 72 7.74 7.15 -9.40
N THR A 73 8.40 8.26 -9.06
CA THR A 73 9.88 8.37 -9.05
C THR A 73 10.49 8.22 -7.65
N GLY A 74 9.65 8.01 -6.63
CA GLY A 74 10.04 7.87 -5.23
C GLY A 74 9.66 6.52 -4.61
N GLY A 75 9.37 6.55 -3.32
CA GLY A 75 9.15 5.38 -2.48
C GLY A 75 10.45 4.77 -1.92
N ARG A 76 10.34 4.08 -0.79
CA ARG A 76 11.43 3.32 -0.17
C ARG A 76 10.88 2.17 0.68
N SER A 77 11.71 1.16 0.94
CA SER A 77 11.38 0.06 1.85
C SER A 77 11.58 0.46 3.32
N ILE A 78 11.20 -0.47 4.21
CA ILE A 78 11.69 -0.49 5.59
C ILE A 78 13.21 -0.60 5.68
#